data_AF-A0A150FVZ6-F1
#
_entry.id   AF-A0A150FVZ6-F1
#
_cell.length_a   1.000
_cell.length_b   1.000
_cell.length_c   1.000
_cell.angle_alpha   90.00
_cell.angle_beta   90.00
_cell.angle_gamma   90.00
#
_symmetry.space_group_name_H-M   'P 1'
#
loop_
_entity.id
_entity.type
_entity.pdbx_description
1 polymer ?
#
loop_
_entity_poly.entity_id
_entity_poly.type
_entity_poly.pdbx_seq_one_letter_code
_entity_poly.pdbx_strand_id
1 'polypeptide(L)'
;MSRLSMATARWLVVSLAVLVSSVSAEQVPGGRPLAKDFGRSDEVIGRTDTLLSAARPAIRVGEAALGNMVCDGLRWFLSNSTSLRSDLCMINSGAIRANLAGDITPANVTAALPYGNYVVLLRVTGAQILAALENSVSSPNWTDPEGRFAQVSGIAFSYNASAPIGSRLLNVSLRTPSGPAPLDPCAPYALLTNDFMAGGGDGYSGLAAAARLLAAGPLVNASVVAYVAAHSPLAAGLDGRITACQAAGDAGCPAARDVPAAPEAAGDAGCPAARDVPAAPEVCPITRDTVIGRTDTLLSAARPAIRVGEVALGNMVCDGLRWFLSNSTSLRSDLCMINSGAIRGNLTGDITPANVTAALPYGNNIVLLRVTGAQVLAALENSVSSPNWTDPEGRFAQVSGIAFSYNASAPIGSRLLNVSLRTPSGPAPLDPCAPYALLTNDFMAGGGDGYSGLAAAARLLAAGPLVNASVVAYVAAHSPLAAGLDGRITACQAAGDAGCPAARDVPAAPEVCPITRDTVIGETAAQRPPPLMCDLRRPPGQ
;
A
#
# COMPACT_ATOMS: atom_id res chain seq x y z
N MET A 1 59.42 43.98 -2.22
CA MET A 1 59.66 43.68 -0.79
C MET A 1 58.39 43.01 -0.25
N SER A 2 58.55 41.76 0.24
CA SER A 2 57.70 41.01 1.20
C SER A 2 56.18 40.86 0.96
N ARG A 3 55.54 39.68 1.11
CA ARG A 3 55.92 38.29 1.45
C ARG A 3 54.68 37.39 1.20
N LEU A 4 54.92 36.17 0.69
CA LEU A 4 54.37 34.82 1.03
C LEU A 4 52.83 34.63 1.25
N SER A 5 52.17 33.52 0.88
CA SER A 5 52.50 32.07 0.75
C SER A 5 51.33 31.38 0.01
N MET A 6 51.50 30.57 -1.04
CA MET A 6 51.81 29.10 -1.06
C MET A 6 50.75 28.23 -0.35
N ALA A 7 50.31 27.04 -0.80
CA ALA A 7 50.76 26.06 -1.81
C ALA A 7 49.64 24.97 -1.93
N THR A 8 49.19 24.54 -3.12
CA THR A 8 49.58 23.34 -3.92
C THR A 8 49.80 22.00 -3.19
N ALA A 9 49.20 20.91 -3.71
CA ALA A 9 49.92 19.70 -4.16
C ALA A 9 48.99 18.67 -4.85
N ARG A 10 49.59 17.83 -5.71
CA ARG A 10 49.03 17.01 -6.79
C ARG A 10 49.69 15.61 -6.73
N TRP A 11 48.94 14.55 -7.09
CA TRP A 11 49.33 13.18 -7.57
C TRP A 11 50.12 12.18 -6.71
N LEU A 12 49.66 10.91 -6.66
CA LEU A 12 50.24 9.75 -7.41
C LEU A 12 49.39 8.46 -7.27
N VAL A 13 49.45 7.59 -8.28
CA VAL A 13 48.86 6.23 -8.37
C VAL A 13 49.95 5.18 -8.14
N VAL A 14 49.69 4.11 -7.39
CA VAL A 14 50.40 2.80 -7.43
C VAL A 14 49.43 1.65 -7.09
N SER A 15 49.52 0.55 -7.83
CA SER A 15 48.81 -0.74 -7.63
C SER A 15 49.65 -1.74 -6.82
N LEU A 16 49.04 -2.55 -5.93
CA LEU A 16 49.38 -3.98 -5.70
C LEU A 16 48.29 -4.69 -4.89
N ALA A 17 48.20 -6.02 -5.05
CA ALA A 17 47.10 -6.91 -4.73
C ALA A 17 47.15 -7.58 -3.33
N VAL A 18 45.95 -7.98 -2.86
CA VAL A 18 45.57 -9.04 -1.90
C VAL A 18 46.14 -9.01 -0.47
N LEU A 19 45.25 -8.76 0.50
CA LEU A 19 45.05 -9.63 1.67
C LEU A 19 43.66 -9.36 2.27
N VAL A 20 42.81 -10.39 2.25
CA VAL A 20 41.51 -10.44 2.91
C VAL A 20 41.76 -10.46 4.42
N SER A 21 41.25 -9.47 5.14
CA SER A 21 41.07 -9.53 6.59
C SER A 21 39.92 -8.59 6.98
N SER A 22 38.80 -9.21 7.35
CA SER A 22 37.72 -8.72 8.21
C SER A 22 37.80 -7.25 8.67
N VAL A 23 36.94 -6.41 8.10
CA VAL A 23 36.52 -5.16 8.75
C VAL A 23 35.09 -5.38 9.24
N SER A 24 34.97 -5.58 10.54
CA SER A 24 33.71 -5.62 11.26
C SER A 24 32.96 -4.30 11.13
N ALA A 25 31.64 -4.39 10.98
CA ALA A 25 30.72 -3.28 10.90
C ALA A 25 30.92 -2.29 12.06
N GLU A 26 31.36 -1.07 11.74
CA GLU A 26 31.36 0.05 12.68
C GLU A 26 29.94 0.63 12.75
N GLN A 27 29.41 0.65 13.97
CA GLN A 27 28.03 1.01 14.28
C GLN A 27 27.76 2.49 14.03
N VAL A 28 26.77 2.78 13.18
CA VAL A 28 26.10 4.09 13.17
C VAL A 28 25.10 4.12 14.34
N PRO A 29 25.21 5.05 15.31
CA PRO A 29 24.26 5.15 16.40
C PRO A 29 22.98 5.83 15.91
N GLY A 30 21.84 5.13 16.03
CA GLY A 30 20.49 5.74 15.98
C GLY A 30 19.56 5.36 14.82
N GLY A 31 19.94 4.46 13.91
CA GLY A 31 19.04 3.96 12.87
C GLY A 31 18.86 2.45 12.99
N ARG A 32 17.72 1.98 13.53
CA ARG A 32 17.36 0.56 13.36
C ARG A 32 17.00 0.34 11.88
N PRO A 33 17.60 -0.62 11.17
CA PRO A 33 17.20 -0.95 9.80
C PRO A 33 15.76 -1.46 9.80
N LEU A 34 14.92 -0.91 8.90
CA LEU A 34 13.50 -1.28 8.68
C LEU A 34 13.36 -2.63 7.94
N ALA A 35 14.05 -3.66 8.44
CA ALA A 35 14.03 -5.02 7.93
C ALA A 35 13.81 -6.00 9.09
N LYS A 36 12.57 -6.07 9.58
CA LYS A 36 12.03 -7.24 10.25
C LYS A 36 10.61 -7.45 9.75
N ASP A 37 10.46 -8.49 8.93
CA ASP A 37 9.30 -9.36 8.77
C ASP A 37 7.91 -8.69 8.98
N PHE A 38 7.28 -8.25 7.90
CA PHE A 38 5.87 -7.85 7.88
C PHE A 38 5.00 -9.02 7.42
N GLY A 39 5.12 -10.20 8.05
CA GLY A 39 4.70 -11.44 7.40
C GLY A 39 3.62 -12.25 8.10
N ARG A 40 3.57 -12.22 9.43
CA ARG A 40 2.62 -13.03 10.18
C ARG A 40 1.63 -12.16 10.95
N SER A 41 0.36 -12.54 10.93
CA SER A 41 -0.67 -11.81 11.68
C SER A 41 -0.41 -11.82 13.19
N ASP A 42 0.33 -12.81 13.70
CA ASP A 42 0.71 -13.02 15.10
C ASP A 42 2.11 -12.51 15.45
N GLU A 43 2.85 -11.95 14.49
CA GLU A 43 4.18 -11.43 14.74
C GLU A 43 4.14 -10.07 15.42
N VAL A 44 4.99 -9.90 16.43
CA VAL A 44 5.13 -8.63 17.14
C VAL A 44 5.86 -7.63 16.24
N ILE A 45 5.10 -6.70 15.67
CA ILE A 45 5.61 -5.60 14.84
C ILE A 45 6.04 -4.40 15.67
N GLY A 46 5.55 -4.28 16.89
CA GLY A 46 5.91 -3.20 17.79
C GLY A 46 5.31 -3.42 19.16
N ARG A 47 5.40 -2.42 20.03
CA ARG A 47 4.82 -2.47 21.37
C ARG A 47 4.38 -1.11 21.84
N THR A 48 3.46 -1.08 22.79
CA THR A 48 3.09 0.10 23.58
C THR A 48 3.18 -0.23 25.06
N ASP A 49 3.77 0.68 25.84
CA ASP A 49 3.91 0.51 27.29
C ASP A 49 2.65 0.95 28.05
N THR A 50 1.75 1.66 27.37
CA THR A 50 0.45 2.10 27.89
C THR A 50 -0.70 1.54 27.08
N LEU A 51 -1.87 1.38 27.72
CA LEU A 51 -3.10 0.97 27.04
C LEU A 51 -3.57 2.09 26.10
N LEU A 52 -3.58 1.80 24.80
CA LEU A 52 -4.23 2.62 23.79
C LEU A 52 -5.69 2.15 23.65
N SER A 53 -6.59 2.83 24.37
CA SER A 53 -7.99 2.43 24.50
C SER A 53 -8.86 2.87 23.32
N ALA A 54 -9.71 1.95 22.86
CA ALA A 54 -10.82 2.16 21.92
C ALA A 54 -12.20 2.15 22.62
N ALA A 55 -12.23 2.29 23.95
CA ALA A 55 -13.48 2.25 24.70
C ALA A 55 -14.45 3.33 24.21
N ARG A 56 -15.63 2.90 23.75
CA ARG A 56 -16.66 3.79 23.16
C ARG A 56 -16.99 5.01 24.01
N PRO A 57 -17.16 4.89 25.35
CA PRO A 57 -17.49 6.05 26.19
C PRO A 57 -16.40 7.12 26.27
N ALA A 58 -15.18 6.83 25.80
CA ALA A 58 -14.07 7.78 25.78
C ALA A 58 -13.75 8.25 24.35
N ILE A 59 -13.48 7.31 23.43
CA ILE A 59 -12.99 7.64 22.08
C ILE A 59 -14.03 8.34 21.20
N ARG A 60 -15.32 8.24 21.55
CA ARG A 60 -16.42 8.84 20.78
C ARG A 60 -16.88 10.19 21.33
N VAL A 61 -16.24 10.69 22.38
CA VAL A 61 -16.62 11.93 23.07
C VAL A 61 -15.41 12.73 23.55
N GLY A 62 -14.21 12.43 23.06
CA GLY A 62 -13.01 13.07 23.57
C GLY A 62 -11.75 12.61 22.87
N GLU A 63 -10.65 13.25 23.25
CA GLU A 63 -9.33 12.87 22.78
C GLU A 63 -8.97 11.45 23.25
N ALA A 64 -8.49 10.61 22.33
CA ALA A 64 -7.96 9.30 22.67
C ALA A 64 -6.54 9.14 22.12
N ALA A 65 -5.62 8.65 22.95
CA ALA A 65 -4.24 8.37 22.52
C ALA A 65 -4.18 7.43 21.31
N LEU A 66 -5.10 6.45 21.23
CA LEU A 66 -5.23 5.57 20.06
C LEU A 66 -5.66 6.36 18.81
N GLY A 67 -6.60 7.28 18.94
CA GLY A 67 -7.05 8.16 17.86
C GLY A 67 -5.94 9.08 17.35
N ASN A 68 -5.20 9.69 18.28
CA ASN A 68 -4.01 10.48 17.98
C ASN A 68 -2.99 9.67 17.18
N MET A 69 -2.65 8.47 17.68
CA MET A 69 -1.72 7.55 17.03
C MET A 69 -2.14 7.17 15.62
N VAL A 70 -3.42 6.82 15.43
CA VAL A 70 -3.94 6.48 14.09
C VAL A 70 -3.78 7.65 13.14
N CYS A 71 -4.23 8.86 13.51
CA CYS A 71 -4.14 10.00 12.61
C CYS A 71 -2.70 10.44 12.35
N ASP A 72 -1.84 10.46 13.37
CA ASP A 72 -0.41 10.76 13.21
C ASP A 72 0.27 9.71 12.31
N GLY A 73 -0.08 8.44 12.49
CA GLY A 73 0.43 7.33 11.69
C GLY A 73 0.02 7.37 10.23
N LEU A 74 -1.23 7.72 9.93
CA LEU A 74 -1.69 7.91 8.54
C LEU A 74 -0.94 9.05 7.85
N ARG A 75 -0.75 10.17 8.55
CA ARG A 75 -0.01 11.33 8.01
C ARG A 75 1.46 10.99 7.79
N TRP A 76 2.09 10.34 8.78
CA TRP A 76 3.46 9.86 8.67
C TRP A 76 3.61 8.95 7.45
N PHE A 77 2.73 7.94 7.33
CA PHE A 77 2.78 6.97 6.25
C PHE A 77 2.62 7.66 4.88
N LEU A 78 1.61 8.52 4.71
CA LEU A 78 1.43 9.28 3.47
C LEU A 78 2.71 10.06 3.09
N SER A 79 3.31 10.76 4.05
CA SER A 79 4.50 11.59 3.80
C SER A 79 5.78 10.80 3.51
N ASN A 80 5.87 9.57 4.02
CA ASN A 80 7.04 8.69 3.86
C ASN A 80 6.91 7.72 2.67
N SER A 81 5.69 7.44 2.23
CA SER A 81 5.40 6.53 1.11
C SER A 81 5.06 7.26 -0.18
N THR A 82 4.80 8.56 -0.14
CA THR A 82 4.42 9.37 -1.31
C THR A 82 5.05 10.77 -1.28
N SER A 83 4.98 11.49 -2.41
CA SER A 83 5.28 12.92 -2.48
C SER A 83 4.15 13.79 -1.92
N LEU A 84 2.97 13.21 -1.64
CA LEU A 84 1.84 13.93 -1.07
C LEU A 84 2.11 14.29 0.39
N ARG A 85 1.48 15.37 0.81
CA ARG A 85 1.46 15.83 2.20
C ARG A 85 0.03 16.14 2.57
N SER A 86 -0.32 15.86 3.82
CA SER A 86 -1.56 16.30 4.41
C SER A 86 -1.26 17.38 5.44
N ASP A 87 -2.13 18.39 5.49
CA ASP A 87 -2.13 19.42 6.51
C ASP A 87 -2.81 18.93 7.77
N LEU A 88 -3.83 18.08 7.60
CA LEU A 88 -4.73 17.60 8.65
C LEU A 88 -5.03 16.11 8.48
N CYS A 89 -5.44 15.45 9.56
CA CYS A 89 -6.11 14.15 9.50
C CYS A 89 -7.39 14.19 10.32
N MET A 90 -8.45 13.55 9.80
CA MET A 90 -9.68 13.25 10.54
C MET A 90 -10.13 11.81 10.26
N ILE A 91 -10.30 11.03 11.33
CA ILE A 91 -10.86 9.67 11.28
C ILE A 91 -12.00 9.57 12.29
N ASN A 92 -13.17 9.12 11.85
CA ASN A 92 -14.30 8.87 12.71
C ASN A 92 -13.94 7.75 13.71
N SER A 93 -14.16 7.99 14.99
CA SER A 93 -13.90 7.06 16.09
C SER A 93 -14.65 5.74 15.93
N GLY A 94 -15.75 5.74 15.18
CA GLY A 94 -16.48 4.55 14.73
C GLY A 94 -15.61 3.55 13.96
N ALA A 95 -14.53 3.99 13.30
CA ALA A 95 -13.57 3.15 12.60
C ALA A 95 -12.63 2.38 13.55
N ILE A 96 -12.47 2.83 14.80
CA ILE A 96 -11.52 2.30 15.79
C ILE A 96 -12.27 1.40 16.79
N ARG A 97 -11.97 0.10 16.79
CA ARG A 97 -12.85 -0.95 17.35
C ARG A 97 -12.28 -1.76 18.50
N ALA A 98 -10.96 -1.78 18.67
CA ALA A 98 -10.28 -2.58 19.68
C ALA A 98 -9.06 -1.85 20.22
N ASN A 99 -8.70 -2.20 21.45
CA ASN A 99 -7.54 -1.63 22.15
C ASN A 99 -6.22 -2.17 21.58
N LEU A 100 -5.15 -1.41 21.76
CA LEU A 100 -3.77 -1.89 21.60
C LEU A 100 -3.03 -1.77 22.94
N ALA A 101 -2.33 -2.82 23.35
CA ALA A 101 -1.58 -2.87 24.60
C ALA A 101 -0.42 -3.87 24.49
N GLY A 102 0.70 -3.60 25.17
CA GLY A 102 1.84 -4.51 25.20
C GLY A 102 2.41 -4.74 23.80
N ASP A 103 2.73 -5.98 23.48
CA ASP A 103 3.16 -6.39 22.15
C ASP A 103 2.01 -6.27 21.14
N ILE A 104 2.30 -5.61 20.02
CA ILE A 104 1.34 -5.31 18.96
C ILE A 104 1.69 -6.13 17.74
N THR A 105 0.69 -6.82 17.21
CA THR A 105 0.76 -7.60 15.97
C THR A 105 -0.13 -7.00 14.87
N PRO A 106 0.05 -7.37 13.58
CA PRO A 106 -0.88 -6.96 12.53
C PRO A 106 -2.33 -7.41 12.78
N ALA A 107 -2.55 -8.55 13.46
CA ALA A 107 -3.89 -8.97 13.88
C ALA A 107 -4.50 -8.00 14.90
N ASN A 108 -3.72 -7.48 15.85
CA ASN A 108 -4.21 -6.48 16.81
C ASN A 108 -4.61 -5.19 16.08
N VAL A 109 -3.80 -4.72 15.13
CA VAL A 109 -4.12 -3.53 14.33
C VAL A 109 -5.36 -3.77 13.45
N THR A 110 -5.51 -4.96 12.87
CA THR A 110 -6.69 -5.32 12.07
C THR A 110 -7.95 -5.40 12.95
N ALA A 111 -7.86 -5.96 14.16
CA ALA A 111 -8.96 -5.96 15.11
C ALA A 111 -9.34 -4.52 15.53
N ALA A 112 -8.35 -3.63 15.65
CA ALA A 112 -8.59 -2.23 15.94
C ALA A 112 -9.19 -1.46 14.75
N LEU A 113 -8.87 -1.83 13.50
CA LEU A 113 -9.27 -1.14 12.27
C LEU A 113 -9.80 -2.14 11.23
N PRO A 114 -10.98 -2.76 11.43
CA PRO A 114 -11.37 -3.99 10.75
C PRO A 114 -12.06 -3.81 9.39
N TYR A 115 -12.39 -2.57 9.01
CA TYR A 115 -13.35 -2.32 7.92
C TYR A 115 -12.77 -2.41 6.50
N GLY A 116 -11.44 -2.55 6.36
CA GLY A 116 -10.81 -2.54 5.03
C GLY A 116 -10.91 -1.19 4.32
N ASN A 117 -11.21 -0.11 5.05
CA ASN A 117 -11.24 1.25 4.53
C ASN A 117 -9.85 1.63 4.00
N TYR A 118 -9.83 2.47 2.95
CA TYR A 118 -8.61 3.01 2.38
C TYR A 118 -8.47 4.51 2.66
N VAL A 119 -7.23 4.98 2.60
CA VAL A 119 -6.89 6.39 2.85
C VAL A 119 -7.31 7.25 1.67
N VAL A 120 -7.93 8.40 1.93
CA VAL A 120 -8.32 9.41 0.94
C VAL A 120 -7.74 10.75 1.36
N LEU A 121 -7.15 11.49 0.40
CA LEU A 121 -6.71 12.86 0.61
C LEU A 121 -7.68 13.80 -0.10
N LEU A 122 -8.29 14.72 0.63
CA LEU A 122 -9.24 15.70 0.13
C LEU A 122 -8.61 17.10 0.13
N ARG A 123 -8.95 17.92 -0.86
CA ARG A 123 -8.81 19.37 -0.81
C ARG A 123 -10.11 19.94 -0.25
N VAL A 124 -10.03 20.52 0.95
CA VAL A 124 -11.18 21.11 1.66
C VAL A 124 -10.91 22.56 2.02
N THR A 125 -11.95 23.37 2.15
CA THR A 125 -11.84 24.71 2.73
C THR A 125 -11.85 24.66 4.26
N GLY A 126 -11.39 25.72 4.92
CA GLY A 126 -11.55 25.86 6.37
C GLY A 126 -13.01 25.75 6.81
N ALA A 127 -13.95 26.28 6.03
CA ALA A 127 -15.39 26.17 6.30
C ALA A 127 -15.88 24.70 6.26
N GLN A 128 -15.40 23.90 5.31
CA GLN A 128 -15.71 22.46 5.27
C GLN A 128 -15.12 21.71 6.47
N ILE A 129 -13.93 22.10 6.94
CA ILE A 129 -13.34 21.55 8.17
C ILE A 129 -14.18 21.91 9.40
N LEU A 130 -14.62 23.16 9.51
CA LEU A 130 -15.49 23.61 10.61
C LEU A 130 -16.82 22.83 10.63
N ALA A 131 -17.46 22.67 9.47
CA ALA A 131 -18.68 21.89 9.35
C ALA A 131 -18.47 20.41 9.72
N ALA A 132 -17.34 19.82 9.30
CA ALA A 132 -16.98 18.45 9.67
C ALA A 132 -16.75 18.31 11.19
N LEU A 133 -16.08 19.28 11.82
CA LEU A 133 -15.87 19.28 13.27
C LEU A 133 -17.17 19.51 14.06
N GLU A 134 -18.08 20.36 13.58
CA GLU A 134 -19.42 20.50 14.16
C GLU A 134 -20.21 19.18 14.07
N ASN A 135 -20.19 18.50 12.91
CA ASN A 135 -20.79 17.16 12.77
C ASN A 135 -20.14 16.13 13.72
N SER A 136 -18.82 16.17 13.89
CA SER A 136 -18.09 15.32 14.83
C SER A 136 -18.67 15.42 16.25
N VAL A 137 -18.99 16.64 16.70
CA VAL A 137 -19.51 16.91 18.04
C VAL A 137 -21.04 17.01 18.08
N SER A 138 -21.75 16.61 17.02
CA SER A 138 -23.21 16.78 16.92
C SER A 138 -24.02 15.62 17.52
N SER A 139 -23.40 14.71 18.28
CA SER A 139 -24.12 13.55 18.84
C SER A 139 -25.31 14.03 19.69
N PRO A 140 -26.55 13.56 19.42
CA PRO A 140 -27.70 13.90 20.26
C PRO A 140 -27.65 13.16 21.60
N ASN A 141 -26.90 12.05 21.66
CA ASN A 141 -26.72 11.24 22.85
C ASN A 141 -25.22 11.12 23.19
N TRP A 142 -24.83 11.57 24.38
CA TRP A 142 -23.44 11.49 24.86
C TRP A 142 -23.20 10.31 25.80
N THR A 143 -24.24 9.58 26.22
CA THR A 143 -24.11 8.37 27.07
C THR A 143 -23.95 7.09 26.26
N ASP A 144 -24.53 7.04 25.06
CA ASP A 144 -24.24 6.03 24.03
C ASP A 144 -23.96 6.71 22.67
N PRO A 145 -22.77 7.32 22.54
CA PRO A 145 -22.41 8.13 21.39
C PRO A 145 -22.19 7.28 20.13
N GLU A 146 -22.66 7.79 19.01
CA GLU A 146 -22.43 7.21 17.69
C GLU A 146 -20.95 7.29 17.26
N GLY A 147 -20.60 6.61 16.17
CA GLY A 147 -19.22 6.55 15.66
C GLY A 147 -18.68 7.85 15.05
N ARG A 148 -19.51 8.89 14.91
CA ARG A 148 -19.21 10.08 14.11
C ARG A 148 -18.06 10.94 14.66
N PHE A 149 -17.79 10.92 15.96
CA PHE A 149 -16.79 11.79 16.58
C PHE A 149 -15.41 11.58 15.97
N ALA A 150 -14.77 12.64 15.47
CA ALA A 150 -13.49 12.60 14.78
C ALA A 150 -12.31 12.67 15.75
N GLN A 151 -11.41 11.70 15.61
CA GLN A 151 -10.03 11.79 16.10
C GLN A 151 -9.18 12.52 15.05
N VAL A 152 -8.23 13.34 15.49
CA VAL A 152 -7.60 14.35 14.61
C VAL A 152 -6.07 14.41 14.71
N SER A 153 -5.43 15.02 13.71
CA SER A 153 -4.01 15.45 13.77
C SER A 153 -3.78 16.71 12.94
N GLY A 154 -2.88 17.58 13.38
CA GLY A 154 -2.59 18.90 12.77
C GLY A 154 -3.60 20.00 13.07
N ILE A 155 -4.65 19.68 13.81
CA ILE A 155 -5.67 20.61 14.27
C ILE A 155 -5.94 20.34 15.75
N ALA A 156 -6.27 21.38 16.48
CA ALA A 156 -6.78 21.32 17.85
C ALA A 156 -8.15 22.01 17.89
N PHE A 157 -9.09 21.44 18.65
CA PHE A 157 -10.38 22.09 18.88
C PHE A 157 -10.90 21.83 20.30
N SER A 158 -11.72 22.76 20.78
CA SER A 158 -12.48 22.61 22.02
C SER A 158 -13.97 22.80 21.76
N TYR A 159 -14.81 22.11 22.52
CA TYR A 159 -16.26 22.13 22.30
C TYR A 159 -17.06 22.05 23.61
N ASN A 160 -18.31 22.53 23.56
CA ASN A 160 -19.30 22.40 24.62
C ASN A 160 -20.42 21.46 24.18
N ALA A 161 -20.51 20.29 24.80
CA ALA A 161 -21.52 19.27 24.50
C ALA A 161 -22.97 19.74 24.82
N SER A 162 -23.13 20.69 25.74
CA SER A 162 -24.41 21.23 26.20
C SER A 162 -24.92 22.37 25.30
N ALA A 163 -24.07 22.91 24.42
CA ALA A 163 -24.49 23.92 23.45
C ALA A 163 -25.39 23.30 22.36
N PRO A 164 -26.26 24.12 21.72
CA PRO A 164 -27.08 23.67 20.59
C PRO A 164 -26.24 23.00 19.50
N ILE A 165 -26.77 21.93 18.91
CA ILE A 165 -26.13 21.25 17.77
C ILE A 165 -25.89 22.28 16.65
N GLY A 166 -24.67 22.30 16.10
CA GLY A 166 -24.24 23.28 15.09
C GLY A 166 -23.59 24.54 15.69
N SER A 167 -23.52 24.65 17.02
CA SER A 167 -22.82 25.73 17.72
C SER A 167 -22.04 25.21 18.92
N ARG A 168 -21.44 24.03 18.78
CA ARG A 168 -20.74 23.36 19.88
C ARG A 168 -19.25 23.68 19.92
N LEU A 169 -18.64 24.08 18.81
CA LEU A 169 -17.23 24.46 18.78
C LEU A 169 -17.00 25.81 19.49
N LEU A 170 -15.98 25.84 20.34
CA LEU A 170 -15.57 27.03 21.10
C LEU A 170 -14.25 27.63 20.58
N ASN A 171 -13.35 26.77 20.09
CA ASN A 171 -12.05 27.15 19.56
C ASN A 171 -11.61 26.10 18.55
N VAL A 172 -11.04 26.55 17.42
CA VAL A 172 -10.39 25.69 16.43
C VAL A 172 -9.08 26.36 16.02
N SER A 173 -7.99 25.60 16.02
CA SER A 173 -6.67 26.10 15.60
C SER A 173 -5.84 25.02 14.90
N LEU A 174 -5.08 25.43 13.89
CA LEU A 174 -4.07 24.58 13.27
C LEU A 174 -2.90 24.40 14.23
N ARG A 175 -2.36 23.19 14.29
CA ARG A 175 -1.16 22.86 15.04
C ARG A 175 0.04 22.94 14.12
N THR A 176 0.79 24.04 14.19
CA THR A 176 1.98 24.26 13.37
C THR A 176 3.26 24.11 14.21
N PRO A 177 4.44 23.88 13.59
CA PRO A 177 5.71 23.90 14.31
C PRO A 177 5.99 25.21 15.05
N SER A 178 5.44 26.34 14.55
CA SER A 178 5.53 27.66 15.19
C SER A 178 4.48 27.89 16.28
N GLY A 179 3.61 26.92 16.57
CA GLY A 179 2.54 27.01 17.56
C GLY A 179 1.13 27.04 16.95
N PRO A 180 0.09 27.30 17.77
CA PRO A 180 -1.30 27.34 17.30
C PRO A 180 -1.54 28.51 16.33
N ALA A 181 -2.05 28.20 15.13
CA ALA A 181 -2.43 29.19 14.13
C ALA A 181 -3.97 29.19 13.92
N PRO A 182 -4.60 30.33 13.58
CA PRO A 182 -6.02 30.35 13.26
C PRO A 182 -6.32 29.53 12.01
N LEU A 183 -7.50 28.90 11.97
CA LEU A 183 -8.04 28.27 10.76
C LEU A 183 -8.71 29.35 9.91
N ASP A 184 -8.18 29.62 8.74
CA ASP A 184 -8.84 30.50 7.75
C ASP A 184 -9.99 29.74 7.07
N PRO A 185 -11.26 30.20 7.16
CA PRO A 185 -12.42 29.54 6.57
C PRO A 185 -12.37 29.41 5.05
N CYS A 186 -11.69 30.32 4.36
CA CYS A 186 -11.63 30.36 2.90
C CYS A 186 -10.35 29.78 2.33
N ALA A 187 -9.34 29.49 3.16
CA ALA A 187 -8.12 28.84 2.70
C ALA A 187 -8.34 27.35 2.38
N PRO A 188 -7.66 26.81 1.36
CA PRO A 188 -7.65 25.38 1.07
C PRO A 188 -6.67 24.62 1.96
N TYR A 189 -7.04 23.39 2.34
CA TYR A 189 -6.25 22.47 3.15
C TYR A 189 -6.32 21.05 2.58
N ALA A 190 -5.24 20.30 2.74
CA ALA A 190 -5.15 18.88 2.43
C ALA A 190 -5.55 18.04 3.65
N LEU A 191 -6.78 17.51 3.63
CA LEU A 191 -7.35 16.70 4.70
C LEU A 191 -7.21 15.20 4.38
N LEU A 192 -6.46 14.48 5.21
CA LEU A 192 -6.38 13.02 5.15
C LEU A 192 -7.52 12.39 5.94
N THR A 193 -8.23 11.46 5.32
CA THR A 193 -9.35 10.75 5.96
C THR A 193 -9.48 9.33 5.39
N ASN A 194 -10.57 8.63 5.72
CA ASN A 194 -10.91 7.34 5.13
C ASN A 194 -12.02 7.50 4.06
N ASP A 195 -12.17 6.50 3.21
CA ASP A 195 -13.13 6.50 2.11
C ASP A 195 -14.60 6.56 2.56
N PHE A 196 -14.91 6.01 3.74
CA PHE A 196 -16.24 6.10 4.34
C PHE A 196 -16.63 7.56 4.66
N MET A 197 -15.77 8.31 5.35
CA MET A 197 -16.00 9.74 5.63
C MET A 197 -15.94 10.58 4.36
N ALA A 198 -15.00 10.29 3.46
CA ALA A 198 -14.90 10.97 2.16
C ALA A 198 -16.09 10.67 1.23
N GLY A 199 -16.87 9.62 1.51
CA GLY A 199 -18.15 9.33 0.86
C GLY A 199 -19.35 9.96 1.56
N GLY A 200 -19.15 10.67 2.66
CA GLY A 200 -20.22 11.29 3.45
C GLY A 200 -20.83 10.41 4.55
N GLY A 201 -20.23 9.26 4.85
CA GLY A 201 -20.63 8.42 5.98
C GLY A 201 -20.61 9.17 7.31
N ASP A 202 -21.36 8.72 8.32
CA ASP A 202 -21.50 9.36 9.64
C ASP A 202 -21.90 10.86 9.59
N GLY A 203 -22.58 11.28 8.53
CA GLY A 203 -23.08 12.66 8.37
C GLY A 203 -22.04 13.64 7.81
N TYR A 204 -20.87 13.18 7.37
CA TYR A 204 -19.81 14.01 6.78
C TYR A 204 -20.08 14.39 5.32
N SER A 205 -21.32 14.71 4.95
CA SER A 205 -21.74 15.00 3.58
C SER A 205 -20.94 16.14 2.93
N GLY A 206 -20.51 17.13 3.71
CA GLY A 206 -19.64 18.21 3.24
C GLY A 206 -18.27 17.76 2.72
N LEU A 207 -17.78 16.59 3.16
CA LEU A 207 -16.55 15.99 2.64
C LEU A 207 -16.76 15.26 1.31
N ALA A 208 -17.98 14.75 1.04
CA ALA A 208 -18.29 14.04 -0.21
C ALA A 208 -18.22 14.95 -1.44
N ALA A 209 -18.49 16.25 -1.25
CA ALA A 209 -18.39 17.27 -2.30
C ALA A 209 -16.95 17.78 -2.53
N ALA A 210 -16.00 17.42 -1.67
CA ALA A 210 -14.63 17.91 -1.76
C ALA A 210 -13.85 17.26 -2.90
N ALA A 211 -12.96 18.04 -3.54
CA ALA A 211 -12.07 17.50 -4.55
C ALA A 211 -11.11 16.49 -3.92
N ARG A 212 -11.02 15.28 -4.49
CA ARG A 212 -10.09 14.25 -4.05
C ARG A 212 -8.72 14.54 -4.65
N LEU A 213 -7.69 14.73 -3.84
CA LEU A 213 -6.28 14.79 -4.24
C LEU A 213 -5.68 13.39 -4.36
N LEU A 214 -6.16 12.44 -3.54
CA LEU A 214 -5.90 11.01 -3.65
C LEU A 214 -7.24 10.29 -3.45
N ALA A 215 -7.78 9.71 -4.53
CA ALA A 215 -9.11 9.11 -4.47
C ALA A 215 -9.13 7.75 -3.79
N ALA A 216 -8.03 6.98 -3.88
CA ALA A 216 -7.84 5.71 -3.19
C ALA A 216 -6.35 5.47 -2.90
N GLY A 217 -5.98 5.52 -1.62
CA GLY A 217 -4.65 5.17 -1.12
C GLY A 217 -4.58 3.76 -0.54
N PRO A 218 -3.52 3.44 0.21
CA PRO A 218 -3.41 2.16 0.91
C PRO A 218 -4.47 2.00 2.02
N LEU A 219 -4.66 0.76 2.48
CA LEU A 219 -5.59 0.48 3.57
C LEU A 219 -5.18 1.23 4.84
N VAL A 220 -6.18 1.70 5.60
CA VAL A 220 -5.98 2.41 6.87
C VAL A 220 -5.22 1.53 7.86
N ASN A 221 -5.60 0.25 8.00
CA ASN A 221 -4.93 -0.69 8.90
C ASN A 221 -3.48 -0.99 8.47
N ALA A 222 -3.22 -1.18 7.18
CA ALA A 222 -1.89 -1.43 6.65
C ALA A 222 -0.95 -0.23 6.87
N SER A 223 -1.48 0.98 6.68
CA SER A 223 -0.75 2.22 6.95
C SER A 223 -0.36 2.33 8.42
N VAL A 224 -1.26 1.94 9.33
CA VAL A 224 -1.00 1.93 10.79
C VAL A 224 -0.02 0.82 11.18
N VAL A 225 -0.10 -0.38 10.58
CA VAL A 225 0.89 -1.45 10.78
C VAL A 225 2.31 -0.96 10.48
N ALA A 226 2.50 -0.29 9.32
CA ALA A 226 3.78 0.28 8.95
C ALA A 226 4.27 1.35 9.94
N TYR A 227 3.35 2.19 10.44
CA TYR A 227 3.68 3.19 11.45
C TYR A 227 4.12 2.57 12.78
N VAL A 228 3.40 1.56 13.28
CA VAL A 228 3.72 0.88 14.54
C VAL A 228 5.11 0.25 14.49
N ALA A 229 5.44 -0.40 13.37
CA ALA A 229 6.76 -0.99 13.17
C ALA A 229 7.89 0.03 13.13
N ALA A 230 7.64 1.21 12.55
CA ALA A 230 8.62 2.28 12.50
C ALA A 230 8.78 3.04 13.84
N HIS A 231 7.78 3.01 14.73
CA HIS A 231 7.73 3.84 15.94
C HIS A 231 7.56 2.99 17.21
N SER A 232 8.24 1.85 17.29
CA SER A 232 8.22 1.01 18.48
C SER A 232 9.38 1.33 19.44
N PRO A 233 9.13 1.51 20.76
CA PRO A 233 7.82 1.51 21.42
C PRO A 233 6.98 2.75 21.09
N LEU A 234 5.66 2.58 20.99
CA LEU A 234 4.72 3.66 20.73
C LEU A 234 4.68 4.62 21.92
N ALA A 235 4.98 5.89 21.67
CA ALA A 235 4.86 6.98 22.63
C ALA A 235 3.56 7.79 22.41
N ALA A 236 2.46 7.12 22.08
CA ALA A 236 1.18 7.78 21.85
C ALA A 236 0.55 8.22 23.17
N GLY A 237 0.14 9.49 23.24
CA GLY A 237 -0.45 10.09 24.41
C GLY A 237 -1.48 11.17 24.05
N LEU A 238 -2.11 11.70 25.09
CA LEU A 238 -2.95 12.88 24.96
C LEU A 238 -2.04 14.12 24.89
N ASP A 239 -2.34 15.03 23.99
CA ASP A 239 -1.56 16.24 23.76
C ASP A 239 -2.44 17.50 23.61
N GLY A 240 -3.71 17.40 24.00
CA GLY A 240 -4.64 18.53 24.06
C GLY A 240 -5.15 18.96 22.68
N ARG A 241 -5.16 18.07 21.68
CA ARG A 241 -5.81 18.36 20.39
C ARG A 241 -7.33 18.34 20.48
N ILE A 242 -7.94 17.72 21.49
CA ILE A 242 -9.38 17.79 21.68
C ILE A 242 -9.71 18.07 23.14
N THR A 243 -10.50 19.11 23.41
CA THR A 243 -10.89 19.49 24.77
C THR A 243 -12.40 19.65 24.89
N ALA A 244 -13.02 18.84 25.75
CA ALA A 244 -14.43 19.03 26.14
C ALA A 244 -14.49 20.08 27.26
N CYS A 245 -15.35 21.08 27.10
CA CYS A 245 -15.45 22.26 27.97
C CYS A 245 -16.90 22.51 28.38
N GLN A 246 -17.11 23.17 29.53
CA GLN A 246 -18.41 23.73 29.90
C GLN A 246 -18.56 25.15 29.35
N ALA A 247 -17.50 25.94 29.44
CA ALA A 247 -17.35 27.23 28.79
C ALA A 247 -15.91 27.44 28.29
N ALA A 248 -15.73 28.42 27.40
CA ALA A 248 -14.41 28.78 26.93
C ALA A 248 -13.64 29.57 28.01
N GLY A 249 -12.35 29.29 28.18
CA GLY A 249 -11.53 29.89 29.23
C GLY A 249 -11.67 29.27 30.63
N ASP A 250 -12.46 28.20 30.78
CA ASP A 250 -12.42 27.35 31.97
C ASP A 250 -11.01 26.79 32.22
N ALA A 251 -10.73 26.30 33.43
CA ALA A 251 -9.45 25.68 33.75
C ALA A 251 -9.12 24.51 32.78
N GLY A 252 -8.08 24.68 31.96
CA GLY A 252 -7.68 23.71 30.93
C GLY A 252 -8.40 23.88 29.57
N CYS A 253 -9.34 24.80 29.46
CA CYS A 253 -10.04 25.14 28.22
C CYS A 253 -9.41 26.36 27.53
N PRO A 254 -9.12 26.28 26.22
CA PRO A 254 -8.68 27.45 25.46
C PRO A 254 -9.69 28.60 25.57
N ALA A 255 -9.20 29.84 25.50
CA ALA A 255 -10.06 31.00 25.37
C ALA A 255 -10.91 30.88 24.10
N ALA A 256 -12.14 31.39 24.14
CA ALA A 256 -12.99 31.46 22.95
C ALA A 256 -12.23 32.25 21.88
N ARG A 257 -12.19 31.69 20.68
CA ARG A 257 -11.90 32.47 19.48
C ARG A 257 -13.21 32.56 18.72
N ASP A 258 -13.40 33.63 17.95
CA ASP A 258 -14.50 33.70 17.00
C ASP A 258 -14.33 32.54 16.02
N VAL A 259 -15.04 31.44 16.30
CA VAL A 259 -15.22 30.35 15.35
C VAL A 259 -16.32 30.85 14.43
N PRO A 260 -16.00 31.22 13.18
CA PRO A 260 -17.03 31.68 12.26
C PRO A 260 -18.09 30.59 12.16
N ALA A 261 -19.35 30.98 12.27
CA ALA A 261 -20.47 30.06 12.22
C ALA A 261 -20.33 29.16 10.99
N ALA A 262 -20.36 27.84 11.20
CA ALA A 262 -20.35 26.89 10.11
C ALA A 262 -21.59 27.19 9.24
N PRO A 263 -21.44 27.46 7.93
CA PRO A 263 -22.60 27.72 7.08
C PRO A 263 -23.51 26.50 7.05
N GLU A 264 -24.83 26.73 7.17
CA GLU A 264 -25.88 25.67 7.24
C GLU A 264 -25.96 24.79 5.97
N ALA A 265 -25.27 25.17 4.90
CA ALA A 265 -25.10 24.37 3.70
C ALA A 265 -23.63 24.36 3.28
N ALA A 266 -23.07 23.16 3.12
CA ALA A 266 -21.74 22.93 2.58
C ALA A 266 -21.66 23.40 1.11
N GLY A 267 -21.34 24.69 0.94
CA GLY A 267 -21.03 25.32 -0.32
C GLY A 267 -20.24 26.59 -0.07
N ASP A 268 -19.43 27.01 -1.04
CA ASP A 268 -18.51 28.16 -0.98
C ASP A 268 -19.20 29.53 -0.80
N ALA A 269 -20.47 29.57 -0.39
CA ALA A 269 -21.42 30.68 -0.52
C ALA A 269 -21.08 31.96 0.28
N GLY A 270 -20.02 31.97 1.08
CA GLY A 270 -19.58 33.13 1.86
C GLY A 270 -18.15 33.61 1.58
N CYS A 271 -17.36 32.85 0.83
CA CYS A 271 -16.03 33.27 0.44
C CYS A 271 -16.13 34.10 -0.85
N PRO A 272 -15.55 35.32 -0.92
CA PRO A 272 -15.50 36.06 -2.19
C PRO A 272 -14.91 35.13 -3.25
N ALA A 273 -15.52 35.10 -4.45
CA ALA A 273 -15.16 34.21 -5.56
C ALA A 273 -13.66 33.95 -5.52
N ALA A 274 -13.31 32.71 -5.16
CA ALA A 274 -12.00 32.37 -4.64
C ALA A 274 -10.93 33.01 -5.52
N ARG A 275 -10.25 34.05 -4.98
CA ARG A 275 -9.09 34.68 -5.64
C ARG A 275 -8.25 33.55 -6.19
N ASP A 276 -8.06 33.52 -7.52
CA ASP A 276 -7.36 32.47 -8.27
C ASP A 276 -6.56 31.59 -7.32
N VAL A 277 -7.24 30.56 -6.79
CA VAL A 277 -6.61 29.61 -5.90
C VAL A 277 -5.55 29.01 -6.80
N PRO A 278 -4.25 29.18 -6.51
CA PRO A 278 -3.25 28.47 -7.27
C PRO A 278 -3.71 27.03 -7.23
N ALA A 279 -3.95 26.46 -8.41
CA ALA A 279 -4.24 25.04 -8.49
C ALA A 279 -3.24 24.36 -7.54
N ALA A 280 -3.70 23.33 -6.81
CA ALA A 280 -2.71 22.37 -6.30
C ALA A 280 -1.70 22.16 -7.43
N PRO A 281 -0.39 22.05 -7.19
CA PRO A 281 0.46 21.46 -8.23
C PRO A 281 -0.32 20.26 -8.75
N GLU A 282 -0.65 20.25 -10.05
CA GLU A 282 -1.59 19.30 -10.65
C GLU A 282 -1.08 17.89 -10.35
N VAL A 283 -1.47 17.36 -9.20
CA VAL A 283 -1.43 15.94 -8.93
C VAL A 283 -2.77 15.52 -9.47
N CYS A 284 -2.77 15.09 -10.74
CA CYS A 284 -3.96 14.57 -11.38
C CYS A 284 -4.59 13.55 -10.43
N PRO A 285 -5.78 13.83 -9.89
CA PRO A 285 -6.43 12.83 -9.08
C PRO A 285 -6.70 11.65 -9.99
N ILE A 286 -6.10 10.51 -9.66
CA ILE A 286 -6.44 9.25 -10.29
C ILE A 286 -7.85 8.91 -9.79
N THR A 287 -8.85 9.44 -10.48
CA THR A 287 -10.25 9.06 -10.33
C THR A 287 -10.49 7.76 -11.09
N ARG A 288 -11.66 7.16 -10.88
CA ARG A 288 -12.08 5.94 -11.58
C ARG A 288 -11.86 6.01 -13.10
N ASP A 289 -12.08 7.18 -13.69
CA ASP A 289 -12.08 7.40 -15.14
C ASP A 289 -10.87 8.20 -15.64
N THR A 290 -9.95 8.55 -14.74
CA THR A 290 -8.70 9.22 -15.13
C THR A 290 -7.87 8.26 -15.98
N VAL A 291 -7.46 8.71 -17.17
CA VAL A 291 -6.49 7.97 -17.99
C VAL A 291 -5.16 7.96 -17.26
N ILE A 292 -4.76 6.79 -16.77
CA ILE A 292 -3.51 6.57 -16.04
C ILE A 292 -2.40 6.08 -16.96
N GLY A 293 -2.74 5.51 -18.11
CA GLY A 293 -1.77 5.09 -19.09
C GLY A 293 -2.44 4.62 -20.36
N ARG A 294 -1.67 4.04 -21.27
CA ARG A 294 -2.18 3.54 -22.55
C ARG A 294 -1.45 2.27 -22.96
N THR A 295 -2.13 1.42 -23.74
CA THR A 295 -1.50 0.35 -24.51
C THR A 295 -1.96 0.44 -25.96
N ASP A 296 -1.00 0.41 -26.90
CA ASP A 296 -1.31 0.43 -28.33
C ASP A 296 -1.70 -0.95 -28.88
N THR A 297 -1.49 -2.00 -28.07
CA THR A 297 -1.88 -3.38 -28.39
C THR A 297 -2.94 -3.88 -27.42
N LEU A 298 -3.81 -4.77 -27.90
CA LEU A 298 -4.78 -5.45 -27.04
C LEU A 298 -4.08 -6.41 -26.07
N LEU A 299 -4.18 -6.12 -24.78
CA LEU A 299 -3.81 -7.05 -23.72
C LEU A 299 -5.04 -7.89 -23.37
N SER A 300 -5.10 -9.10 -23.94
CA SER A 300 -6.28 -9.98 -23.90
C SER A 300 -6.30 -10.90 -22.67
N ALA A 301 -7.47 -11.01 -22.05
CA ALA A 301 -7.83 -12.02 -21.05
C ALA A 301 -8.74 -13.13 -21.62
N ALA A 302 -8.78 -13.27 -22.96
CA ALA A 302 -9.68 -14.19 -23.62
C ALA A 302 -9.39 -15.66 -23.26
N ARG A 303 -10.46 -16.43 -23.13
CA ARG A 303 -10.40 -17.88 -22.99
C ARG A 303 -10.48 -18.54 -24.38
N PRO A 304 -9.85 -19.71 -24.57
CA PRO A 304 -9.07 -20.44 -23.57
C PRO A 304 -7.65 -19.88 -23.36
N ALA A 305 -7.17 -18.98 -24.23
CA ALA A 305 -5.77 -18.55 -24.31
C ALA A 305 -5.12 -18.20 -22.96
N ILE A 306 -5.73 -17.34 -22.14
CA ILE A 306 -5.17 -16.98 -20.82
C ILE A 306 -5.03 -18.17 -19.87
N ARG A 307 -5.81 -19.23 -20.07
CA ARG A 307 -5.86 -20.43 -19.20
C ARG A 307 -5.06 -21.61 -19.73
N VAL A 308 -4.38 -21.44 -20.86
CA VAL A 308 -3.62 -22.51 -21.53
C VAL A 308 -2.28 -22.02 -22.08
N GLY A 309 -1.84 -20.82 -21.72
CA GLY A 309 -0.61 -20.28 -22.29
C GLY A 309 -0.22 -18.92 -21.75
N GLU A 310 0.94 -18.48 -22.21
CA GLU A 310 1.45 -17.15 -21.96
C GLU A 310 0.56 -16.11 -22.65
N VAL A 311 0.14 -15.08 -21.91
CA VAL A 311 -0.50 -13.90 -22.50
C VAL A 311 0.17 -12.62 -21.99
N ALA A 312 0.28 -11.62 -22.87
CA ALA A 312 0.93 -10.35 -22.55
C ALA A 312 0.31 -9.64 -21.33
N LEU A 313 -1.01 -9.77 -21.13
CA LEU A 313 -1.70 -9.26 -19.95
C LEU A 313 -1.22 -9.94 -18.66
N GLY A 314 -1.00 -11.26 -18.69
CA GLY A 314 -0.51 -12.04 -17.56
C GLY A 314 0.91 -11.67 -17.19
N ASN A 315 1.78 -11.52 -18.20
CA ASN A 315 3.14 -11.03 -18.05
C ASN A 315 3.15 -9.64 -17.38
N MET A 316 2.35 -8.72 -17.93
CA MET A 316 2.22 -7.35 -17.41
C MET A 316 1.76 -7.31 -15.96
N VAL A 317 0.72 -8.09 -15.61
CA VAL A 317 0.22 -8.14 -14.23
C VAL A 317 1.32 -8.62 -13.30
N CYS A 318 1.99 -9.74 -13.61
CA CYS A 318 3.01 -10.26 -12.71
C CYS A 318 4.23 -9.33 -12.60
N ASP A 319 4.70 -8.73 -13.70
CA ASP A 319 5.78 -7.74 -13.66
C ASP A 319 5.36 -6.51 -12.86
N GLY A 320 4.13 -6.05 -13.04
CA GLY A 320 3.59 -4.90 -12.34
C GLY A 320 3.49 -5.11 -10.84
N LEU A 321 3.08 -6.29 -10.38
CA LEU A 321 3.08 -6.64 -8.96
C LEU A 321 4.51 -6.65 -8.38
N ARG A 322 5.46 -7.28 -9.09
CA ARG A 322 6.87 -7.32 -8.64
C ARG A 322 7.50 -5.93 -8.60
N TRP A 323 7.23 -5.12 -9.63
CA TRP A 323 7.66 -3.73 -9.69
C TRP A 323 7.06 -2.95 -8.52
N PHE A 324 5.75 -3.06 -8.31
CA PHE A 324 5.05 -2.33 -7.24
C PHE A 324 5.62 -2.69 -5.87
N LEU A 325 5.77 -3.98 -5.56
CA LEU A 325 6.37 -4.44 -4.31
C LEU A 325 7.77 -3.84 -4.13
N SER A 326 8.60 -3.89 -5.18
CA SER A 326 9.98 -3.42 -5.13
C SER A 326 10.10 -1.90 -4.99
N ASN A 327 9.12 -1.15 -5.50
CA ASN A 327 9.13 0.32 -5.49
C ASN A 327 8.35 0.92 -4.31
N SER A 328 7.50 0.13 -3.66
CA SER A 328 6.67 0.59 -2.54
C SER A 328 7.14 0.07 -1.18
N THR A 329 8.06 -0.90 -1.17
CA THR A 329 8.56 -1.55 0.04
C THR A 329 10.06 -1.86 -0.06
N SER A 330 10.69 -2.20 1.07
CA SER A 330 12.03 -2.79 1.11
C SER A 330 12.04 -4.27 0.67
N LEU A 331 10.86 -4.90 0.53
CA LEU A 331 10.74 -6.29 0.11
C LEU A 331 11.03 -6.44 -1.38
N ARG A 332 11.44 -7.64 -1.76
CA ARG A 332 11.66 -8.07 -3.13
C ARG A 332 11.05 -9.45 -3.32
N SER A 333 10.60 -9.72 -4.53
CA SER A 333 10.12 -11.03 -4.95
C SER A 333 11.04 -11.57 -6.04
N ASP A 334 11.40 -12.83 -5.94
CA ASP A 334 12.15 -13.57 -6.97
C ASP A 334 11.21 -13.99 -8.11
N LEU A 335 9.99 -14.34 -7.74
CA LEU A 335 8.98 -14.93 -8.62
C LEU A 335 7.64 -14.22 -8.43
N CYS A 336 6.80 -14.25 -9.46
CA CYS A 336 5.38 -13.97 -9.34
C CYS A 336 4.56 -15.09 -9.97
N MET A 337 3.45 -15.45 -9.33
CA MET A 337 2.41 -16.32 -9.88
C MET A 337 1.03 -15.77 -9.57
N ILE A 338 0.22 -15.58 -10.61
CA ILE A 338 -1.19 -15.19 -10.47
C ILE A 338 -2.04 -16.15 -11.31
N ASN A 339 -3.05 -16.75 -10.69
CA ASN A 339 -3.99 -17.62 -11.35
C ASN A 339 -4.80 -16.82 -12.38
N SER A 340 -4.94 -17.38 -13.57
CA SER A 340 -5.65 -16.78 -14.70
C SER A 340 -7.13 -16.56 -14.40
N GLY A 341 -7.66 -17.25 -13.38
CA GLY A 341 -8.97 -17.01 -12.79
C GLY A 341 -9.14 -15.60 -12.24
N ALA A 342 -8.08 -14.92 -11.79
CA ALA A 342 -8.10 -13.57 -11.25
C ALA A 342 -8.17 -12.46 -12.32
N ILE A 343 -7.80 -12.77 -13.57
CA ILE A 343 -7.74 -11.83 -14.69
C ILE A 343 -8.96 -12.05 -15.59
N ARG A 344 -9.85 -11.05 -15.67
CA ARG A 344 -11.24 -11.19 -16.17
C ARG A 344 -11.59 -10.33 -17.37
N GLY A 345 -10.77 -9.35 -17.71
CA GLY A 345 -11.08 -8.36 -18.73
C GLY A 345 -9.84 -7.91 -19.48
N ASN A 346 -10.05 -7.39 -20.68
CA ASN A 346 -8.98 -6.90 -21.54
C ASN A 346 -8.57 -5.47 -21.17
N LEU A 347 -7.37 -5.09 -21.56
CA LEU A 347 -6.92 -3.68 -21.57
C LEU A 347 -6.51 -3.30 -23.00
N THR A 348 -6.96 -2.14 -23.48
CA THR A 348 -6.65 -1.62 -24.81
C THR A 348 -6.83 -0.11 -24.83
N GLY A 349 -6.04 0.60 -25.66
CA GLY A 349 -6.13 2.05 -25.78
C GLY A 349 -5.82 2.73 -24.46
N ASP A 350 -6.54 3.81 -24.17
CA ASP A 350 -6.42 4.53 -22.91
C ASP A 350 -6.94 3.66 -21.76
N ILE A 351 -6.14 3.59 -20.70
CA ILE A 351 -6.39 2.74 -19.53
C ILE A 351 -6.73 3.64 -18.35
N THR A 352 -7.84 3.34 -17.69
CA THR A 352 -8.27 3.97 -16.44
C THR A 352 -8.27 2.96 -15.28
N PRO A 353 -8.33 3.41 -14.01
CA PRO A 353 -8.54 2.52 -12.88
C PRO A 353 -9.80 1.65 -13.03
N ALA A 354 -10.89 2.17 -13.61
CA ALA A 354 -12.06 1.36 -13.91
C ALA A 354 -11.75 0.19 -14.85
N ASN A 355 -10.94 0.40 -15.90
CA ASN A 355 -10.54 -0.68 -16.79
C ASN A 355 -9.72 -1.74 -16.02
N VAL A 356 -8.79 -1.31 -15.17
CA VAL A 356 -7.98 -2.23 -14.35
C VAL A 356 -8.85 -2.99 -13.34
N THR A 357 -9.79 -2.34 -12.66
CA THR A 357 -10.73 -3.00 -11.75
C THR A 357 -11.65 -3.97 -12.48
N ALA A 358 -12.12 -3.63 -13.69
CA ALA A 358 -12.90 -4.56 -14.50
C ALA A 358 -12.07 -5.80 -14.92
N ALA A 359 -10.77 -5.60 -15.20
CA ALA A 359 -9.85 -6.68 -15.51
C ALA A 359 -9.45 -7.51 -14.27
N LEU A 360 -9.42 -6.92 -13.07
CA LEU A 360 -8.97 -7.54 -11.81
C LEU A 360 -9.99 -7.26 -10.67
N PRO A 361 -11.17 -7.90 -10.68
CA PRO A 361 -12.33 -7.45 -9.90
C PRO A 361 -12.39 -7.96 -8.46
N TYR A 362 -11.59 -8.96 -8.08
CA TYR A 362 -11.85 -9.75 -6.86
C TYR A 362 -11.40 -9.12 -5.54
N GLY A 363 -10.84 -7.90 -5.55
CA GLY A 363 -10.43 -7.24 -4.30
C GLY A 363 -9.38 -8.01 -3.50
N ASN A 364 -8.67 -8.95 -4.12
CA ASN A 364 -7.61 -9.74 -3.51
C ASN A 364 -6.40 -8.86 -3.17
N ASN A 365 -5.72 -9.16 -2.06
CA ASN A 365 -4.46 -8.53 -1.66
C ASN A 365 -3.24 -9.26 -2.26
N ILE A 366 -2.15 -8.54 -2.50
CA ILE A 366 -0.85 -9.17 -2.80
C ILE A 366 -0.30 -9.85 -1.54
N VAL A 367 0.30 -11.03 -1.71
CA VAL A 367 0.92 -11.82 -0.64
C VAL A 367 2.29 -12.25 -1.10
N LEU A 368 3.31 -12.05 -0.26
CA LEU A 368 4.66 -12.53 -0.51
C LEU A 368 4.90 -13.78 0.32
N LEU A 369 5.19 -14.90 -0.32
CA LEU A 369 5.45 -16.18 0.31
C LEU A 369 6.93 -16.53 0.24
N ARG A 370 7.46 -17.11 1.32
CA ARG A 370 8.71 -17.87 1.29
C ARG A 370 8.36 -19.30 0.93
N VAL A 371 8.79 -19.73 -0.25
CA VAL A 371 8.54 -21.07 -0.79
C VAL A 371 9.85 -21.77 -1.11
N THR A 372 9.88 -23.10 -1.04
CA THR A 372 10.98 -23.88 -1.61
C THR A 372 10.82 -24.04 -3.12
N GLY A 373 11.90 -24.36 -3.84
CA GLY A 373 11.79 -24.73 -5.25
C GLY A 373 10.83 -25.91 -5.49
N ALA A 374 10.76 -26.87 -4.59
CA ALA A 374 9.79 -27.97 -4.65
C ALA A 374 8.34 -27.47 -4.57
N GLN A 375 8.04 -26.49 -3.71
CA GLN A 375 6.71 -25.88 -3.66
C GLN A 375 6.39 -25.09 -4.94
N VAL A 376 7.39 -24.42 -5.53
CA VAL A 376 7.26 -23.75 -6.84
C VAL A 376 6.93 -24.77 -7.94
N LEU A 377 7.64 -25.91 -7.99
CA LEU A 377 7.38 -26.99 -8.94
C LEU A 377 5.97 -27.57 -8.76
N ALA A 378 5.55 -27.86 -7.53
CA ALA A 378 4.22 -28.36 -7.24
C ALA A 378 3.12 -27.36 -7.65
N ALA A 379 3.35 -26.05 -7.44
CA ALA A 379 2.44 -25.01 -7.88
C ALA A 379 2.35 -24.93 -9.42
N LEU A 380 3.48 -25.06 -10.13
CA LEU A 380 3.51 -25.10 -11.59
C LEU A 380 2.85 -26.36 -12.16
N GLU A 381 3.03 -27.54 -11.55
CA GLU A 381 2.29 -28.75 -11.94
C GLU A 381 0.79 -28.57 -11.72
N ASN A 382 0.37 -27.98 -10.59
CA ASN A 382 -1.04 -27.65 -10.36
C ASN A 382 -1.58 -26.67 -11.42
N SER A 383 -0.80 -25.66 -11.81
CA SER A 383 -1.16 -24.70 -12.87
C SER A 383 -1.56 -25.41 -14.17
N VAL A 384 -0.80 -26.44 -14.57
CA VAL A 384 -1.04 -27.20 -15.80
C VAL A 384 -1.84 -28.48 -15.59
N SER A 385 -2.52 -28.65 -14.44
CA SER A 385 -3.23 -29.89 -14.08
C SER A 385 -4.66 -30.00 -14.64
N SER A 386 -5.11 -29.05 -15.47
CA SER A 386 -6.50 -29.06 -15.94
C SER A 386 -6.82 -30.34 -16.74
N PRO A 387 -7.92 -31.05 -16.44
CA PRO A 387 -8.35 -32.21 -17.23
C PRO A 387 -9.01 -31.78 -18.55
N ASN A 388 -9.41 -30.52 -18.69
CA ASN A 388 -10.09 -29.96 -19.86
C ASN A 388 -9.32 -28.75 -20.39
N TRP A 389 -8.76 -28.86 -21.60
CA TRP A 389 -7.99 -27.79 -22.23
C TRP A 389 -8.81 -26.90 -23.18
N THR A 390 -10.08 -27.25 -23.43
CA THR A 390 -10.98 -26.50 -24.32
C THR A 390 -11.68 -25.36 -23.57
N ASP A 391 -12.06 -25.59 -22.31
CA ASP A 391 -12.52 -24.55 -21.37
C ASP A 391 -11.94 -24.85 -19.98
N PRO A 392 -10.65 -24.55 -19.76
CA PRO A 392 -9.98 -24.87 -18.52
C PRO A 392 -10.49 -24.00 -17.38
N GLU A 393 -10.35 -24.48 -16.16
CA GLU A 393 -10.58 -23.72 -14.93
C GLU A 393 -9.58 -22.57 -14.74
N GLY A 394 -9.79 -21.72 -13.73
CA GLY A 394 -8.97 -20.54 -13.47
C GLY A 394 -7.53 -20.81 -13.01
N ARG A 395 -7.17 -22.07 -12.74
CA ARG A 395 -5.94 -22.45 -12.03
C ARG A 395 -4.64 -22.12 -12.76
N PHE A 396 -4.63 -22.01 -14.08
CA PHE A 396 -3.40 -21.77 -14.85
C PHE A 396 -2.69 -20.49 -14.39
N ALA A 397 -1.43 -20.56 -14.01
CA ALA A 397 -0.66 -19.42 -13.50
C ALA A 397 0.04 -18.66 -14.62
N GLN A 398 -0.20 -17.35 -14.66
CA GLN A 398 0.67 -16.38 -15.35
C GLN A 398 1.85 -16.05 -14.43
N VAL A 399 3.04 -15.79 -14.99
CA VAL A 399 4.29 -15.77 -14.20
C VAL A 399 5.24 -14.62 -14.52
N SER A 400 6.17 -14.34 -13.60
CA SER A 400 7.35 -13.50 -13.82
C SER A 400 8.54 -14.03 -13.01
N GLY A 401 9.77 -13.88 -13.51
CA GLY A 401 11.00 -14.39 -12.88
C GLY A 401 11.28 -15.86 -13.09
N ILE A 402 10.37 -16.56 -13.74
CA ILE A 402 10.44 -17.98 -14.03
C ILE A 402 9.95 -18.21 -15.45
N ALA A 403 10.51 -19.20 -16.12
CA ALA A 403 10.04 -19.72 -17.38
C ALA A 403 9.84 -21.23 -17.25
N PHE A 404 8.77 -21.74 -17.86
CA PHE A 404 8.53 -23.19 -17.90
C PHE A 404 7.90 -23.63 -19.23
N SER A 405 8.13 -24.89 -19.57
CA SER A 405 7.42 -25.56 -20.67
C SER A 405 6.70 -26.80 -20.18
N TYR A 406 5.63 -27.18 -20.87
CA TYR A 406 4.78 -28.29 -20.44
C TYR A 406 4.15 -29.05 -21.62
N ASN A 407 3.80 -30.31 -21.38
CA ASN A 407 3.02 -31.16 -22.28
C ASN A 407 1.63 -31.45 -21.68
N ALA A 408 0.60 -30.87 -22.29
CA ALA A 408 -0.80 -31.05 -21.88
C ALA A 408 -1.30 -32.50 -21.98
N SER A 409 -0.71 -33.30 -22.87
CA SER A 409 -1.06 -34.71 -23.13
C SER A 409 -0.42 -35.67 -22.14
N ALA A 410 0.59 -35.22 -21.37
CA ALA A 410 1.21 -36.04 -20.34
C ALA A 410 0.24 -36.24 -19.14
N PRO A 411 0.42 -37.33 -18.37
CA PRO A 411 -0.36 -37.56 -17.15
C PRO A 411 -0.31 -36.36 -16.20
N ILE A 412 -1.43 -36.05 -15.54
CA ILE A 412 -1.51 -34.99 -14.52
C ILE A 412 -0.44 -35.26 -13.44
N GLY A 413 0.35 -34.25 -13.11
CA GLY A 413 1.48 -34.36 -12.17
C GLY A 413 2.81 -34.71 -12.83
N SER A 414 2.85 -34.87 -14.15
CA SER A 414 4.08 -35.09 -14.92
C SER A 414 4.07 -34.29 -16.22
N ARG A 415 3.52 -33.07 -16.17
CA ARG A 415 3.30 -32.24 -17.36
C ARG A 415 4.44 -31.25 -17.60
N LEU A 416 5.21 -30.86 -16.59
CA LEU A 416 6.34 -29.97 -16.76
C LEU A 416 7.49 -30.68 -17.50
N LEU A 417 8.06 -30.00 -18.49
CA LEU A 417 9.20 -30.49 -19.28
C LEU A 417 10.50 -29.73 -18.96
N ASN A 418 10.38 -28.44 -18.62
CA ASN A 418 11.50 -27.58 -18.29
C ASN A 418 11.01 -26.49 -17.32
N VAL A 419 11.81 -26.17 -16.31
CA VAL A 419 11.59 -25.02 -15.42
C VAL A 419 12.93 -24.31 -15.21
N SER A 420 12.96 -22.98 -15.37
CA SER A 420 14.16 -22.18 -15.16
C SER A 420 13.85 -20.80 -14.59
N LEU A 421 14.71 -20.31 -13.70
CA LEU A 421 14.68 -18.94 -13.22
C LEU A 421 15.14 -18.01 -14.35
N ARG A 422 14.45 -16.88 -14.51
CA ARG A 422 14.86 -15.81 -15.43
C ARG A 422 15.72 -14.82 -14.65
N THR A 423 17.04 -14.88 -14.85
CA THR A 423 18.00 -13.96 -14.22
C THR A 423 18.59 -12.99 -15.24
N PRO A 424 19.15 -11.85 -14.81
CA PRO A 424 19.86 -10.93 -15.71
C PRO A 424 21.01 -11.59 -16.48
N SER A 425 21.64 -12.62 -15.89
CA SER A 425 22.70 -13.43 -16.51
C SER A 425 22.18 -14.54 -17.45
N GLY A 426 20.86 -14.69 -17.59
CA GLY A 426 20.21 -15.71 -18.41
C GLY A 426 19.45 -16.78 -17.60
N PRO A 427 18.97 -17.86 -18.25
CA PRO A 427 18.20 -18.90 -17.60
C PRO A 427 19.03 -19.73 -16.60
N ALA A 428 18.67 -19.70 -15.32
CA ALA A 428 19.30 -20.49 -14.26
C ALA A 428 18.40 -21.67 -13.83
N PRO A 429 18.96 -22.81 -13.38
CA PRO A 429 18.15 -23.91 -12.85
C PRO A 429 17.42 -23.50 -11.57
N LEU A 430 16.23 -24.06 -11.36
CA LEU A 430 15.51 -23.96 -10.08
C LEU A 430 16.03 -25.04 -9.13
N ASP A 431 16.65 -24.65 -8.02
CA ASP A 431 17.01 -25.58 -6.94
C ASP A 431 15.75 -25.93 -6.10
N PRO A 432 15.34 -27.21 -6.00
CA PRO A 432 14.17 -27.63 -5.23
C PRO A 432 14.24 -27.30 -3.74
N CYS A 433 15.45 -27.21 -3.18
CA CYS A 433 15.68 -26.93 -1.77
C CYS A 433 16.35 -25.57 -1.54
N ALA A 434 16.26 -24.64 -2.49
CA ALA A 434 16.52 -23.24 -2.20
C ALA A 434 15.22 -22.51 -1.83
N PRO A 435 15.28 -21.50 -0.93
CA PRO A 435 14.16 -20.64 -0.64
C PRO A 435 14.00 -19.54 -1.69
N TYR A 436 12.77 -19.22 -2.04
CA TYR A 436 12.40 -18.14 -2.98
C TYR A 436 11.27 -17.30 -2.40
N ALA A 437 11.30 -16.01 -2.72
CA ALA A 437 10.21 -15.08 -2.45
C ALA A 437 9.21 -15.09 -3.63
N LEU A 438 8.08 -15.76 -3.46
CA LEU A 438 6.99 -15.86 -4.44
C LEU A 438 5.88 -14.84 -4.14
N LEU A 439 5.71 -13.87 -5.02
CA LEU A 439 4.61 -12.93 -4.98
C LEU A 439 3.36 -13.53 -5.64
N THR A 440 2.24 -13.51 -4.94
CA THR A 440 0.97 -14.04 -5.43
C THR A 440 -0.22 -13.25 -4.84
N ASN A 441 -1.44 -13.75 -4.99
CA ASN A 441 -2.62 -13.20 -4.34
C ASN A 441 -3.04 -14.04 -3.12
N ASP A 442 -3.79 -13.44 -2.20
CA ASP A 442 -4.31 -14.07 -0.99
C ASP A 442 -5.17 -15.33 -1.23
N PHE A 443 -5.92 -15.39 -2.34
CA PHE A 443 -6.68 -16.57 -2.75
C PHE A 443 -5.76 -17.78 -3.02
N MET A 444 -4.73 -17.62 -3.85
CA MET A 444 -3.75 -18.68 -4.12
C MET A 444 -2.90 -19.00 -2.87
N ALA A 445 -2.50 -17.97 -2.12
CA ALA A 445 -1.78 -18.14 -0.85
C ALA A 445 -2.63 -18.81 0.24
N GLY A 446 -3.95 -18.85 0.09
CA GLY A 446 -4.89 -19.61 0.92
C GLY A 446 -5.15 -21.03 0.41
N GLY A 447 -4.58 -21.41 -0.74
CA GLY A 447 -4.77 -22.72 -1.36
C GLY A 447 -5.92 -22.81 -2.37
N GLY A 448 -6.51 -21.68 -2.76
CA GLY A 448 -7.50 -21.61 -3.83
C GLY A 448 -6.99 -22.20 -5.14
N ASP A 449 -7.89 -22.64 -6.03
CA ASP A 449 -7.56 -23.29 -7.32
C ASP A 449 -6.60 -24.50 -7.21
N GLY A 450 -6.58 -25.17 -6.05
CA GLY A 450 -5.75 -26.36 -5.81
C GLY A 450 -4.31 -26.06 -5.39
N TYR A 451 -3.95 -24.79 -5.15
CA TYR A 451 -2.62 -24.37 -4.71
C TYR A 451 -2.35 -24.65 -3.21
N SER A 452 -2.83 -25.78 -2.68
CA SER A 452 -2.74 -26.13 -1.25
C SER A 452 -1.31 -26.12 -0.72
N GLY A 453 -0.32 -26.45 -1.55
CA GLY A 453 1.11 -26.37 -1.22
C GLY A 453 1.59 -24.96 -0.86
N LEU A 454 0.91 -23.90 -1.34
CA LEU A 454 1.19 -22.51 -1.00
C LEU A 454 0.59 -22.11 0.36
N ALA A 455 -0.53 -22.72 0.77
CA ALA A 455 -1.18 -22.41 2.05
C ALA A 455 -0.29 -22.73 3.27
N ALA A 456 0.61 -23.70 3.13
CA ALA A 456 1.57 -24.08 4.17
C ALA A 456 2.83 -23.18 4.22
N ALA A 457 3.07 -22.38 3.18
CA ALA A 457 4.26 -21.54 3.04
C ALA A 457 4.27 -20.40 4.07
N ALA A 458 5.45 -20.00 4.51
CA ALA A 458 5.59 -18.86 5.40
C ALA A 458 5.28 -17.56 4.62
N ARG A 459 4.48 -16.68 5.21
CA ARG A 459 4.15 -15.38 4.62
C ARG A 459 5.23 -14.38 5.04
N LEU A 460 5.92 -13.80 4.05
CA LEU A 460 6.83 -12.67 4.20
C LEU A 460 6.08 -11.33 4.17
N LEU A 461 4.94 -11.31 3.45
CA LEU A 461 3.95 -10.25 3.47
C LEU A 461 2.56 -10.88 3.57
N ALA A 462 1.89 -10.75 4.72
CA ALA A 462 0.63 -11.46 4.97
C ALA A 462 -0.54 -10.97 4.12
N ALA A 463 -0.60 -9.64 3.96
CA ALA A 463 -1.61 -8.90 3.21
C ALA A 463 -1.03 -7.53 2.83
N GLY A 464 -0.63 -7.38 1.57
CA GLY A 464 -0.23 -6.10 0.98
C GLY A 464 -1.41 -5.35 0.37
N PRO A 465 -1.17 -4.29 -0.41
CA PRO A 465 -2.22 -3.60 -1.17
C PRO A 465 -2.98 -4.51 -2.13
N LEU A 466 -4.12 -4.04 -2.62
CA LEU A 466 -4.93 -4.79 -3.58
C LEU A 466 -4.14 -5.07 -4.87
N VAL A 467 -4.37 -6.23 -5.47
CA VAL A 467 -3.77 -6.61 -6.76
C VAL A 467 -4.07 -5.55 -7.82
N ASN A 468 -5.33 -5.09 -7.91
CA ASN A 468 -5.73 -4.08 -8.90
C ASN A 468 -5.11 -2.71 -8.63
N ALA A 469 -5.02 -2.26 -7.38
CA ALA A 469 -4.38 -1.00 -7.00
C ALA A 469 -2.88 -1.01 -7.32
N SER A 470 -2.22 -2.15 -7.08
CA SER A 470 -0.81 -2.36 -7.42
C SER A 470 -0.57 -2.25 -8.93
N VAL A 471 -1.48 -2.82 -9.73
CA VAL A 471 -1.43 -2.73 -11.21
C VAL A 471 -1.76 -1.32 -11.69
N VAL A 472 -2.71 -0.60 -11.08
CA VAL A 472 -2.98 0.82 -11.39
C VAL A 472 -1.71 1.66 -11.23
N ALA A 473 -0.99 1.49 -10.13
CA ALA A 473 0.27 2.20 -9.89
C ALA A 473 1.34 1.84 -10.94
N TYR A 474 1.44 0.57 -11.34
CA TYR A 474 2.35 0.14 -12.39
C TYR A 474 2.02 0.76 -13.74
N VAL A 475 0.75 0.75 -14.16
CA VAL A 475 0.30 1.34 -15.44
C VAL A 475 0.59 2.85 -15.48
N ALA A 476 0.32 3.55 -14.38
CA ALA A 476 0.66 4.97 -14.24
C ALA A 476 2.15 5.27 -14.41
N ALA A 477 3.02 4.34 -14.01
CA ALA A 477 4.46 4.49 -14.11
C ALA A 477 5.05 4.03 -15.45
N HIS A 478 4.34 3.21 -16.23
CA HIS A 478 4.85 2.53 -17.42
C HIS A 478 3.98 2.76 -18.66
N SER A 479 3.56 4.01 -18.88
CA SER A 479 2.79 4.38 -20.06
C SER A 479 3.70 4.95 -21.18
N PRO A 480 3.55 4.52 -22.44
CA PRO A 480 2.69 3.43 -22.90
C PRO A 480 3.21 2.04 -22.46
N LEU A 481 2.30 1.11 -22.21
CA LEU A 481 2.63 -0.26 -21.82
C LEU A 481 3.26 -1.02 -22.98
N ALA A 482 4.52 -1.42 -22.81
CA ALA A 482 5.23 -2.31 -23.72
C ALA A 482 5.16 -3.77 -23.25
N ALA A 483 3.95 -4.28 -22.99
CA ALA A 483 3.76 -5.66 -22.58
C ALA A 483 3.73 -6.60 -23.80
N GLY A 484 4.53 -7.66 -23.76
CA GLY A 484 4.63 -8.64 -24.84
C GLY A 484 4.86 -10.05 -24.32
N LEU A 485 4.89 -10.99 -25.24
CA LEU A 485 5.33 -12.37 -24.98
C LEU A 485 6.85 -12.40 -25.00
N ASP A 486 7.47 -13.01 -24.00
CA ASP A 486 8.93 -13.12 -23.87
C ASP A 486 9.38 -14.54 -23.47
N GLY A 487 8.53 -15.53 -23.73
CA GLY A 487 8.84 -16.95 -23.61
C GLY A 487 8.88 -17.42 -22.16
N ARG A 488 7.95 -16.95 -21.33
CA ARG A 488 7.78 -17.43 -19.96
C ARG A 488 7.06 -18.76 -19.90
N ILE A 489 6.15 -19.02 -20.83
CA ILE A 489 5.35 -20.24 -20.81
C ILE A 489 5.27 -20.82 -22.22
N THR A 490 5.65 -22.09 -22.37
CA THR A 490 5.65 -22.76 -23.67
C THR A 490 4.91 -24.09 -23.60
N ALA A 491 3.81 -24.21 -24.36
CA ALA A 491 3.13 -25.49 -24.55
C ALA A 491 3.85 -26.31 -25.63
N CYS A 492 4.18 -27.56 -25.32
CA CYS A 492 5.03 -28.43 -26.14
C CYS A 492 4.38 -29.82 -26.30
N GLN A 493 4.74 -30.54 -27.37
CA GLN A 493 4.42 -31.97 -27.49
C GLN A 493 5.54 -32.82 -26.87
N ALA A 494 6.79 -32.43 -27.11
CA ALA A 494 7.97 -32.97 -26.46
C ALA A 494 9.00 -31.86 -26.19
N ALA A 495 9.96 -32.15 -25.31
CA ALA A 495 11.05 -31.22 -25.03
C ALA A 495 12.05 -31.21 -26.21
N GLY A 496 12.53 -30.02 -26.60
CA GLY A 496 13.42 -29.84 -27.76
C GLY A 496 12.72 -29.80 -29.12
N ASP A 497 11.38 -29.84 -29.17
CA ASP A 497 10.61 -29.50 -30.38
C ASP A 497 10.94 -28.07 -30.85
N ALA A 498 10.60 -27.73 -32.10
CA ALA A 498 10.80 -26.38 -32.63
C ALA A 498 10.10 -25.32 -31.74
N GLY A 499 10.89 -24.43 -31.11
CA GLY A 499 10.40 -23.43 -30.17
C GLY A 499 10.26 -23.90 -28.72
N CYS A 500 10.49 -25.18 -28.44
CA CYS A 500 10.47 -25.75 -27.10
C CYS A 500 11.89 -25.85 -26.51
N PRO A 501 12.11 -25.38 -25.27
CA PRO A 501 13.36 -25.59 -24.58
C PRO A 501 13.73 -27.08 -24.53
N ALA A 502 15.02 -27.39 -24.61
CA ALA A 502 15.51 -28.74 -24.35
C ALA A 502 15.06 -29.19 -22.94
N ALA A 503 14.81 -30.50 -22.79
CA ALA A 503 14.55 -31.06 -21.48
C ALA A 503 15.73 -30.71 -20.58
N ARG A 504 15.44 -30.04 -19.47
CA ARG A 504 16.33 -30.04 -18.31
C ARG A 504 15.66 -30.95 -17.31
N ASP A 505 16.43 -31.75 -16.59
CA ASP A 505 15.88 -32.53 -15.48
C ASP A 505 15.12 -31.56 -14.58
N VAL A 506 13.78 -31.64 -14.59
CA VAL A 506 12.95 -30.99 -13.59
C VAL A 506 13.29 -31.75 -12.33
N PRO A 507 14.09 -31.16 -11.41
CA PRO A 507 14.69 -31.97 -10.39
C PRO A 507 13.57 -32.50 -9.50
N ALA A 508 13.55 -33.81 -9.28
CA ALA A 508 12.56 -34.43 -8.40
C ALA A 508 12.65 -33.72 -7.04
N ALA A 509 11.50 -33.29 -6.51
CA ALA A 509 11.46 -32.75 -5.17
C ALA A 509 11.95 -33.83 -4.20
N PRO A 510 13.03 -33.58 -3.43
CA PRO A 510 13.48 -34.56 -2.44
C PRO A 510 12.42 -34.68 -1.33
N GLU A 511 12.33 -35.85 -0.70
CA GLU A 511 11.36 -36.13 0.38
C GLU A 511 11.46 -35.13 1.55
N VAL A 512 12.67 -34.61 1.82
CA VAL A 512 12.93 -33.60 2.85
C VAL A 512 13.91 -32.57 2.33
N CYS A 513 13.51 -31.29 2.33
CA CYS A 513 14.45 -30.18 2.19
C CYS A 513 14.92 -29.73 3.59
N PRO A 514 16.22 -29.47 3.80
CA PRO A 514 16.75 -29.02 5.09
C PRO A 514 16.39 -27.57 5.45
N ILE A 515 15.65 -26.87 4.59
CA ILE A 515 15.21 -25.49 4.82
C ILE A 515 14.10 -25.48 5.88
N THR A 516 14.33 -24.81 7.00
CA THR A 516 13.28 -24.49 7.98
C THR A 516 12.60 -23.16 7.64
N ARG A 517 11.47 -22.85 8.29
CA ARG A 517 10.80 -21.54 8.18
C ARG A 517 11.74 -20.34 8.44
N ASP A 518 12.85 -20.54 9.14
CA ASP A 518 13.77 -19.49 9.63
C ASP A 518 14.96 -19.22 8.69
N THR A 519 15.06 -19.90 7.55
CA THR A 519 16.20 -19.72 6.62
C THR A 519 16.15 -18.35 5.95
N VAL A 520 17.19 -17.52 6.05
CA VAL A 520 17.22 -16.13 5.53
C VAL A 520 17.39 -16.10 3.99
N ILE A 521 16.71 -15.18 3.28
CA ILE A 521 16.92 -14.92 1.83
C ILE A 521 18.04 -13.87 1.71
N GLY A 522 19.03 -14.10 0.84
CA GLY A 522 20.17 -13.17 0.67
C GLY A 522 19.75 -11.78 0.19
N GLU A 523 20.35 -10.73 0.77
CA GLU A 523 20.12 -9.33 0.41
C GLU A 523 20.80 -8.98 -0.94
N THR A 524 20.07 -8.34 -1.85
CA THR A 524 20.65 -7.67 -3.03
C THR A 524 20.74 -6.17 -2.78
N ALA A 525 21.87 -5.57 -3.17
CA ALA A 525 22.25 -4.20 -2.81
C ALA A 525 21.21 -3.13 -3.24
N ALA A 526 20.90 -2.23 -2.31
CA ALA A 526 19.88 -1.20 -2.43
C ALA A 526 20.32 0.00 -3.29
N GLN A 527 19.48 0.43 -4.22
CA GLN A 527 19.46 1.80 -4.73
C GLN A 527 18.04 2.37 -4.49
N ARG A 528 17.97 3.54 -3.83
CA ARG A 528 16.71 4.28 -3.63
C ARG A 528 16.26 4.89 -4.97
N PRO A 529 15.06 4.60 -5.48
CA PRO A 529 14.54 5.23 -6.68
C PRO A 529 13.87 6.60 -6.38
N PRO A 530 13.75 7.48 -7.40
CA PRO A 530 13.14 8.80 -7.28
C PRO A 530 11.60 8.72 -7.11
N PRO A 531 10.94 9.78 -6.59
CA PRO A 531 9.49 9.81 -6.42
C PRO A 531 8.75 9.73 -7.77
N LEU A 532 7.56 9.12 -7.75
CA LEU A 532 6.57 9.21 -8.85
C LEU A 532 6.23 10.68 -9.11
N MET A 533 6.85 11.26 -10.14
CA MET A 533 6.41 12.49 -10.77
C MET A 533 5.65 12.10 -12.03
N CYS A 534 4.36 12.41 -12.10
CA CYS A 534 3.65 12.42 -13.38
C CYS A 534 4.20 13.59 -14.20
N ASP A 535 5.15 13.35 -15.10
CA ASP A 535 5.50 14.35 -16.11
C ASP A 535 4.48 14.28 -17.26
N LEU A 536 3.36 14.96 -17.09
CA LEU A 536 2.32 15.10 -18.11
C LEU A 536 2.61 16.26 -19.09
N ARG A 537 3.83 16.80 -19.14
CA ARG A 537 4.15 17.92 -20.05
C ARG A 537 4.46 17.52 -21.48
N ARG A 538 4.37 16.24 -21.85
CA ARG A 538 4.45 15.84 -23.26
C ARG A 538 3.05 15.63 -23.85
N PRO A 539 2.58 16.51 -24.75
CA PRO A 539 1.40 16.21 -25.53
C PRO A 539 1.65 14.97 -26.40
N PRO A 540 0.62 14.16 -26.69
CA PRO A 540 0.77 13.05 -27.62
C PRO A 540 0.98 13.61 -29.04
N GLY A 541 2.18 13.41 -29.57
CA GLY A 541 2.53 13.66 -30.96
C GLY A 541 3.24 14.98 -31.25
N GLN A 542 4.58 14.94 -31.24
CA GLN A 542 5.45 15.51 -32.28
C GLN A 542 6.65 14.58 -32.47
#